data_AF-A0A926R7E6-F1
#
_entry.id   AF-A0A926R7E6-F1
#
_cell.length_a   1.000
_cell.length_b   1.000
_cell.length_c   1.000
_cell.angle_alpha   90.00
_cell.angle_beta   90.00
_cell.angle_gamma   90.00
#
_symmetry.space_group_name_H-M   'P 1'
#
loop_
_entity.id
_entity.type
_entity.pdbx_description
1 polymer ?
#
loop_
_entity_poly.entity_id
_entity_poly.type
_entity_poly.pdbx_seq_one_letter_code
_entity_poly.pdbx_strand_id
1 'polypeptide(L)'
;MLLFKTHDDFHYYHFPYSYYLTQNSLLVGVGQFNHGFRTPSSIFYLNSLFFLPLAKYYLFYIPTLLIMGFSNQILISRIFKYFKSKKIDFIFFLSLFFFIFINIFFYRLQEHGTDRSAQILILILFLQLLIFLNFDKNAKNELDQMIVILGLIISLKAFYILYLLVPLVVSWILYKENKLNLFKDLLKNKIFYFFLILIFVVLITNFLNTGCLIYPLNLTCFENFSWSLNSAEISKMNQHYNLWSKAGHTPTFKVDNAEVHLQNFNWVSNWIDDYFFNKVSDLIFGLLFTSVFLFLFFFNKKTKQIYYNKNYNFLIILIFFLLVEWFVNHPALRYGGYALFAILFLMPTSIIIAKFRNNFNQIYKKTSLLLCIVVIVFLSRNYVRINDEFKKYNYSPLENPLYKVEKKHFRVEKKFFELISNFEKCEQSLNSCNYKNSLKVKKFLKNRYIFVVKHD
;
A
#
# COMPACT_ATOMS: atom_id res chain seq x y z
N MET A 1 -8.74 -19.36 4.79
CA MET A 1 -7.55 -18.62 4.32
C MET A 1 -6.36 -19.54 4.55
N LEU A 2 -5.81 -20.19 3.53
CA LEU A 2 -4.74 -21.18 3.71
C LEU A 2 -3.38 -20.47 3.71
N LEU A 3 -2.94 -20.04 4.89
CA LEU A 3 -1.72 -19.25 5.05
C LEU A 3 -0.79 -19.94 6.04
N PHE A 4 0.35 -20.45 5.58
CA PHE A 4 1.38 -20.94 6.49
C PHE A 4 2.51 -19.92 6.68
N LYS A 5 3.23 -19.60 5.59
CA LYS A 5 4.29 -18.59 5.61
C LYS A 5 3.69 -17.19 5.51
N THR A 6 3.89 -16.41 6.57
CA THR A 6 3.49 -15.00 6.67
C THR A 6 4.44 -14.07 5.91
N HIS A 7 4.08 -12.78 5.82
CA HIS A 7 4.97 -11.73 5.32
C HIS A 7 6.31 -11.73 6.06
N ASP A 8 7.42 -11.37 5.41
CA ASP A 8 8.74 -11.36 6.05
C ASP A 8 8.77 -10.37 7.24
N ASP A 9 8.16 -9.21 7.08
CA ASP A 9 7.94 -8.22 8.16
C ASP A 9 6.90 -8.62 9.22
N PHE A 10 6.18 -9.73 9.04
CA PHE A 10 5.07 -10.09 9.91
C PHE A 10 5.52 -10.26 11.36
N HIS A 11 6.61 -11.01 11.54
CA HIS A 11 7.24 -11.24 12.84
C HIS A 11 7.98 -10.01 13.37
N TYR A 12 8.43 -9.13 12.46
CA TYR A 12 9.22 -7.97 12.80
C TYR A 12 8.36 -6.86 13.40
N TYR A 13 7.28 -6.45 12.71
CA TYR A 13 6.36 -5.42 13.21
C TYR A 13 4.89 -5.60 12.83
N HIS A 14 4.48 -6.29 11.76
CA HIS A 14 3.03 -6.31 11.43
C HIS A 14 2.18 -6.97 12.52
N PHE A 15 2.62 -8.15 13.00
CA PHE A 15 1.95 -8.84 14.11
C PHE A 15 2.12 -8.10 15.43
N PRO A 16 3.35 -7.77 15.89
CA PRO A 16 3.51 -7.04 17.14
C PRO A 16 2.72 -5.73 17.18
N TYR A 17 2.66 -4.99 16.07
CA TYR A 17 1.92 -3.74 15.95
C TYR A 17 0.41 -3.98 16.07
N SER A 18 -0.14 -4.89 15.24
CA SER A 18 -1.57 -5.19 15.27
C SER A 18 -2.01 -5.78 16.61
N TYR A 19 -1.16 -6.59 17.26
CA TYR A 19 -1.44 -7.22 18.54
C TYR A 19 -1.40 -6.23 19.71
N TYR A 20 -0.42 -5.31 19.79
CA TYR A 20 -0.40 -4.39 20.94
C TYR A 20 -1.64 -3.48 20.94
N LEU A 21 -2.15 -3.11 19.76
CA LEU A 21 -3.37 -2.30 19.62
C LEU A 21 -4.61 -2.98 20.23
N THR A 22 -4.60 -4.30 20.42
CA THR A 22 -5.70 -5.04 21.04
C THR A 22 -5.50 -5.22 22.54
N GLN A 23 -4.25 -5.18 23.02
CA GLN A 23 -3.91 -5.42 24.42
C GLN A 23 -3.84 -4.14 25.25
N ASN A 24 -3.46 -3.02 24.63
CA ASN A 24 -3.18 -1.78 25.35
C ASN A 24 -4.09 -0.65 24.88
N SER A 25 -4.42 0.23 25.81
CA SER A 25 -4.94 1.55 25.44
C SER A 25 -3.81 2.41 24.87
N LEU A 26 -4.09 3.65 24.48
CA LEU A 26 -3.11 4.53 23.80
C LEU A 26 -1.74 4.55 24.51
N LEU A 27 -0.71 4.10 23.79
CA LEU A 27 0.69 4.18 24.17
C LEU A 27 1.41 5.19 23.28
N VAL A 28 2.16 6.10 23.88
CA VAL A 28 2.94 7.14 23.19
C VAL A 28 4.42 6.78 23.22
N GLY A 29 5.18 7.13 22.19
CA GLY A 29 6.62 6.86 22.11
C GLY A 29 6.96 5.43 21.69
N VAL A 30 6.04 4.70 21.07
CA VAL A 30 6.28 3.29 20.68
C VAL A 30 7.32 3.13 19.55
N GLY A 31 7.67 4.21 18.85
CA GLY A 31 8.67 4.20 17.78
C GLY A 31 10.08 3.83 18.22
N GLN A 32 10.41 3.99 19.51
CA GLN A 32 11.74 3.64 20.02
C GLN A 32 12.01 2.12 20.08
N PHE A 33 10.97 1.28 20.01
CA PHE A 33 11.12 -0.17 20.22
C PHE A 33 11.48 -0.93 18.95
N ASN A 34 11.18 -0.37 17.78
CA ASN A 34 11.43 -0.99 16.48
C ASN A 34 11.20 0.01 15.34
N HIS A 35 11.98 -0.05 14.27
CA HIS A 35 11.82 0.84 13.10
C HIS A 35 10.43 0.74 12.47
N GLY A 36 9.80 -0.45 12.45
CA GLY A 36 8.45 -0.62 11.92
C GLY A 36 7.36 0.09 12.72
N PHE A 37 7.59 0.38 14.01
CA PHE A 37 6.65 1.15 14.83
C PHE A 37 6.72 2.66 14.58
N ARG A 38 7.77 3.11 13.88
CA ARG A 38 7.96 4.51 13.45
C ARG A 38 7.17 4.85 12.20
N THR A 39 6.77 3.83 11.46
CA THR A 39 5.97 3.93 10.23
C THR A 39 4.62 3.23 10.44
N PRO A 40 3.72 3.80 11.26
CA PRO A 40 2.38 3.26 11.44
C PRO A 40 1.62 3.16 10.12
N SER A 41 0.68 2.23 10.07
CA SER A 41 -0.20 2.01 8.92
C SER A 41 -1.60 1.75 9.39
N SER A 42 -2.59 2.37 8.73
CA SER A 42 -4.01 2.12 9.00
C SER A 42 -4.39 0.64 8.83
N ILE A 43 -3.64 -0.15 8.05
CA ILE A 43 -3.92 -1.59 7.92
C ILE A 43 -3.75 -2.33 9.25
N PHE A 44 -2.83 -1.93 10.11
CA PHE A 44 -2.64 -2.57 11.42
C PHE A 44 -3.79 -2.25 12.38
N TYR A 45 -4.35 -1.04 12.28
CA TYR A 45 -5.55 -0.65 13.00
C TYR A 45 -6.78 -1.41 12.47
N LEU A 46 -6.88 -1.63 11.15
CA LEU A 46 -7.91 -2.49 10.61
C LEU A 46 -7.72 -3.96 11.05
N ASN A 47 -6.48 -4.45 11.12
CA ASN A 47 -6.19 -5.80 11.57
C ASN A 47 -6.61 -6.02 13.02
N SER A 48 -6.38 -5.04 13.91
CA SER A 48 -6.73 -5.15 15.33
C SER A 48 -8.24 -5.26 15.55
N LEU A 49 -9.08 -4.71 14.67
CA LEU A 49 -10.55 -4.88 14.71
C LEU A 49 -10.98 -6.33 14.47
N PHE A 50 -10.15 -7.15 13.81
CA PHE A 50 -10.40 -8.56 13.58
C PHE A 50 -9.85 -9.47 14.70
N PHE A 51 -9.46 -8.90 15.84
CA PHE A 51 -9.19 -9.67 17.05
C PHE A 51 -10.50 -10.09 17.73
N LEU A 52 -10.86 -11.37 17.62
CA LEU A 52 -12.12 -11.91 18.17
C LEU A 52 -11.86 -12.90 19.31
N PRO A 53 -12.78 -13.09 20.29
CA PRO A 53 -12.55 -13.99 21.43
C PRO A 53 -12.16 -15.43 21.05
N LEU A 54 -12.79 -15.99 20.01
CA LEU A 54 -12.53 -17.36 19.56
C LEU A 54 -11.34 -17.43 18.58
N ALA A 55 -11.31 -16.54 17.59
CA ALA A 55 -10.29 -16.58 16.52
C ALA A 55 -8.97 -15.88 16.90
N LYS A 56 -8.97 -15.07 17.96
CA LYS A 56 -7.84 -14.25 18.44
C LYS A 56 -7.21 -13.48 17.28
N TYR A 57 -5.89 -13.51 17.17
CA TYR A 57 -5.14 -12.80 16.14
C TYR A 57 -5.17 -13.46 14.76
N TYR A 58 -5.67 -14.70 14.61
CA TYR A 58 -5.56 -15.46 13.35
C TYR A 58 -6.34 -14.86 12.16
N LEU A 59 -7.13 -13.82 12.39
CA LEU A 59 -7.88 -13.10 11.35
C LEU A 59 -7.20 -11.79 10.91
N PHE A 60 -5.97 -11.51 11.34
CA PHE A 60 -5.24 -10.27 10.98
C PHE A 60 -4.95 -10.10 9.47
N TYR A 61 -5.22 -11.09 8.63
CA TYR A 61 -5.11 -10.94 7.17
C TYR A 61 -6.44 -10.56 6.48
N ILE A 62 -7.55 -10.48 7.20
CA ILE A 62 -8.85 -10.10 6.61
C ILE A 62 -8.80 -8.72 5.94
N PRO A 63 -8.20 -7.66 6.51
CA PRO A 63 -8.16 -6.35 5.84
C PRO A 63 -7.48 -6.37 4.47
N THR A 64 -6.38 -7.11 4.32
CA THR A 64 -5.74 -7.34 3.02
C THR A 64 -6.68 -8.04 2.03
N LEU A 65 -7.39 -9.08 2.50
CA LEU A 65 -8.38 -9.78 1.68
C LEU A 65 -9.52 -8.84 1.25
N LEU A 66 -9.99 -7.97 2.14
CA LEU A 66 -11.02 -6.98 1.84
C LEU A 66 -10.55 -6.00 0.77
N ILE A 67 -9.33 -5.44 0.87
CA ILE A 67 -8.81 -4.49 -0.13
C ILE A 67 -8.74 -5.13 -1.52
N MET A 68 -8.14 -6.32 -1.62
CA MET A 68 -8.05 -7.04 -2.91
C MET A 68 -9.44 -7.47 -3.41
N GLY A 69 -10.29 -7.99 -2.52
CA GLY A 69 -11.64 -8.46 -2.83
C GLY A 69 -12.54 -7.35 -3.35
N PHE A 70 -12.61 -6.21 -2.64
CA PHE A 70 -13.40 -5.05 -3.09
C PHE A 70 -12.86 -4.46 -4.39
N SER A 71 -11.54 -4.43 -4.58
CA SER A 71 -10.93 -3.94 -5.82
C SER A 71 -11.31 -4.84 -7.00
N ASN A 72 -11.25 -6.17 -6.84
CA ASN A 72 -11.75 -7.13 -7.83
C ASN A 72 -13.25 -6.97 -8.09
N GLN A 73 -14.07 -6.78 -7.04
CA GLN A 73 -15.50 -6.55 -7.17
C GLN A 73 -15.82 -5.27 -7.96
N ILE A 74 -15.09 -4.18 -7.72
CA ILE A 74 -15.23 -2.92 -8.47
C ILE A 74 -14.94 -3.16 -9.96
N LEU A 75 -13.86 -3.87 -10.29
CA LEU A 75 -13.47 -4.15 -11.67
C LEU A 75 -14.49 -5.06 -12.38
N ILE A 76 -14.91 -6.15 -11.72
CA ILE A 76 -15.88 -7.11 -12.27
C ILE A 76 -17.25 -6.45 -12.46
N SER A 77 -17.75 -5.73 -11.46
CA SER A 77 -19.06 -5.05 -11.56
C SER A 77 -19.08 -4.03 -12.71
N ARG A 78 -17.95 -3.36 -12.95
CA ARG A 78 -17.77 -2.44 -14.08
C ARG A 78 -17.78 -3.17 -15.42
N ILE A 79 -17.05 -4.27 -15.56
CA ILE A 79 -17.09 -5.14 -16.75
C ILE A 79 -18.52 -5.58 -17.05
N PHE A 80 -19.28 -6.03 -16.05
CA PHE A 80 -20.69 -6.41 -16.23
C PHE A 80 -21.59 -5.23 -16.61
N LYS A 81 -21.38 -4.04 -16.06
CA LYS A 81 -22.12 -2.82 -16.45
C LYS A 81 -21.93 -2.51 -17.94
N TYR A 82 -20.71 -2.68 -18.45
CA TYR A 82 -20.39 -2.51 -19.86
C TYR A 82 -21.01 -3.58 -20.76
N PHE A 83 -21.11 -4.83 -20.29
CA PHE A 83 -21.87 -5.85 -21.01
C PHE A 83 -23.36 -5.51 -21.08
N LYS A 84 -23.96 -5.03 -19.98
CA LYS A 84 -25.36 -4.63 -19.96
C LYS A 84 -25.65 -3.46 -20.91
N SER A 85 -24.73 -2.48 -21.00
CA SER A 85 -24.90 -1.31 -21.86
C SER A 85 -24.50 -1.53 -23.33
N LYS A 86 -23.80 -2.64 -23.64
CA LYS A 86 -23.21 -2.95 -24.96
C LYS A 86 -22.25 -1.88 -25.50
N LYS A 87 -21.72 -0.99 -24.65
CA LYS A 87 -20.81 0.10 -25.05
C LYS A 87 -19.37 -0.21 -24.69
N ILE A 88 -18.64 -0.91 -25.57
CA ILE A 88 -17.23 -1.26 -25.28
C ILE A 88 -16.28 -0.13 -25.68
N ASP A 89 -15.62 0.46 -24.68
CA ASP A 89 -14.59 1.49 -24.77
C ASP A 89 -13.24 1.00 -24.19
N PHE A 90 -12.25 1.90 -24.07
CA PHE A 90 -10.95 1.54 -23.50
C PHE A 90 -10.99 1.34 -21.98
N ILE A 91 -11.93 1.98 -21.26
CA ILE A 91 -12.08 1.83 -19.80
C ILE A 91 -12.56 0.41 -19.46
N PHE A 92 -13.42 -0.18 -20.31
CA PHE A 92 -13.76 -1.60 -20.22
C PHE A 92 -12.52 -2.49 -20.28
N PHE A 93 -11.65 -2.31 -21.29
CA PHE A 93 -10.44 -3.11 -21.44
C PHE A 93 -9.46 -2.85 -20.30
N LEU A 94 -9.28 -1.60 -19.87
CA LEU A 94 -8.42 -1.27 -18.74
C LEU A 94 -8.90 -1.92 -17.44
N SER A 95 -10.22 -1.95 -17.20
CA SER A 95 -10.81 -2.65 -16.05
C SER A 95 -10.48 -4.14 -16.07
N LEU A 96 -10.60 -4.78 -17.24
CA LEU A 96 -10.21 -6.18 -17.44
C LEU A 96 -8.71 -6.39 -17.21
N PHE A 97 -7.86 -5.49 -17.71
CA PHE A 97 -6.41 -5.64 -17.62
C PHE A 97 -5.89 -5.42 -16.21
N PHE A 98 -6.45 -4.47 -15.46
CA PHE A 98 -6.18 -4.32 -14.03
C PHE A 98 -6.65 -5.54 -13.24
N PHE A 99 -7.79 -6.13 -13.59
CA PHE A 99 -8.24 -7.38 -12.97
C PHE A 99 -7.26 -8.53 -13.21
N ILE A 100 -6.79 -8.70 -14.45
CA ILE A 100 -5.75 -9.68 -14.80
C ILE A 100 -4.48 -9.41 -13.99
N PHE A 101 -3.98 -8.17 -14.02
CA PHE A 101 -2.73 -7.79 -13.35
C PHE A 101 -2.78 -8.04 -11.84
N ILE A 102 -3.83 -7.58 -11.15
CA ILE A 102 -3.97 -7.74 -9.70
C ILE A 102 -3.98 -9.23 -9.31
N ASN A 103 -4.77 -10.05 -10.01
CA ASN A 103 -4.91 -11.46 -9.64
C ASN A 103 -3.70 -12.31 -10.04
N ILE A 104 -2.95 -11.93 -11.09
CA ILE A 104 -1.74 -12.65 -11.46
C ILE A 104 -0.55 -12.19 -10.62
N PHE A 105 -0.25 -10.89 -10.54
CA PHE A 105 0.94 -10.38 -9.84
C PHE A 105 0.79 -10.36 -8.32
N PHE A 106 -0.40 -10.05 -7.80
CA PHE A 106 -0.67 -9.98 -6.36
C PHE A 106 -1.44 -11.19 -5.82
N TYR A 107 -1.29 -12.35 -6.46
CA TYR A 107 -2.00 -13.59 -6.12
C TYR A 107 -1.80 -14.06 -4.67
N ARG A 108 -0.65 -13.72 -4.06
CA ARG A 108 -0.26 -14.16 -2.72
C ARG A 108 -0.62 -13.12 -1.65
N LEU A 109 -1.78 -13.29 -1.02
CA LEU A 109 -2.33 -12.37 -0.01
C LEU A 109 -1.36 -12.09 1.16
N GLN A 110 -0.58 -13.08 1.61
CA GLN A 110 0.34 -12.88 2.75
C GLN A 110 1.43 -11.85 2.48
N GLU A 111 1.77 -11.63 1.21
CA GLU A 111 2.85 -10.72 0.82
C GLU A 111 2.39 -9.28 0.57
N HIS A 112 1.10 -8.98 0.76
CA HIS A 112 0.59 -7.65 0.44
C HIS A 112 1.12 -6.59 1.40
N GLY A 113 1.06 -6.89 2.70
CA GLY A 113 1.40 -5.95 3.76
C GLY A 113 0.73 -4.57 3.54
N THR A 114 1.47 -3.53 3.90
CA THR A 114 1.07 -2.12 3.66
C THR A 114 1.25 -1.70 2.21
N ASP A 115 2.21 -2.33 1.50
CA ASP A 115 2.80 -1.80 0.28
C ASP A 115 1.99 -2.20 -0.97
N ARG A 116 1.68 -3.48 -1.16
CA ARG A 116 0.92 -3.92 -2.34
C ARG A 116 -0.55 -3.52 -2.25
N SER A 117 -1.11 -3.52 -1.04
CA SER A 117 -2.49 -3.08 -0.78
C SER A 117 -2.73 -1.66 -1.30
N ALA A 118 -1.81 -0.73 -1.02
CA ALA A 118 -1.89 0.64 -1.53
C ALA A 118 -1.75 0.71 -3.05
N GLN A 119 -0.87 -0.11 -3.65
CA GLN A 119 -0.69 -0.16 -5.11
C GLN A 119 -1.93 -0.67 -5.84
N ILE A 120 -2.66 -1.64 -5.28
CA ILE A 120 -3.96 -2.06 -5.81
C ILE A 120 -4.95 -0.88 -5.78
N LEU A 121 -5.03 -0.15 -4.67
CA LEU A 121 -5.89 1.03 -4.55
C LEU A 121 -5.50 2.14 -5.53
N ILE A 122 -4.20 2.34 -5.81
CA ILE A 122 -3.72 3.30 -6.82
C ILE A 122 -4.25 2.94 -8.21
N LEU A 123 -4.27 1.67 -8.60
CA LEU A 123 -4.87 1.24 -9.87
C LEU A 123 -6.36 1.61 -9.95
N ILE A 124 -7.09 1.39 -8.85
CA ILE A 124 -8.52 1.76 -8.77
C ILE A 124 -8.70 3.28 -8.80
N LEU A 125 -7.84 4.06 -8.11
CA LEU A 125 -7.85 5.52 -8.14
C LEU A 125 -7.68 6.05 -9.57
N PHE A 126 -6.69 5.55 -10.31
CA PHE A 126 -6.46 5.96 -11.70
C PHE A 126 -7.58 5.55 -12.64
N LEU A 127 -8.16 4.36 -12.46
CA LEU A 127 -9.35 3.96 -13.23
C LEU A 127 -10.53 4.91 -12.95
N GLN A 128 -10.72 5.28 -11.68
CA GLN A 128 -11.80 6.17 -11.27
C GLN A 128 -11.59 7.61 -11.78
N LEU A 129 -10.35 8.10 -11.77
CA LEU A 129 -9.95 9.37 -12.39
C LEU A 129 -10.31 9.42 -13.87
N LEU A 130 -9.99 8.38 -14.64
CA LEU A 130 -10.30 8.32 -16.07
C LEU A 130 -11.81 8.40 -16.34
N ILE A 131 -12.62 7.78 -15.48
CA ILE A 131 -14.08 7.82 -15.62
C ILE A 131 -14.62 9.22 -15.29
N PHE A 132 -14.16 9.78 -14.17
CA PHE A 132 -14.55 11.12 -13.72
C PHE A 132 -14.35 12.19 -14.80
N LEU A 133 -13.27 12.08 -15.57
CA LEU A 133 -12.94 13.02 -16.65
C LEU A 133 -13.93 13.03 -17.82
N ASN A 134 -14.86 12.08 -17.91
CA ASN A 134 -15.96 12.14 -18.88
C ASN A 134 -17.08 13.10 -18.45
N PHE A 135 -17.09 13.58 -17.19
CA PHE A 135 -18.08 14.52 -16.65
C PHE A 135 -19.54 14.11 -16.86
N ASP A 136 -19.81 12.81 -16.71
CA ASP A 136 -21.18 12.28 -16.76
C ASP A 136 -22.00 12.75 -15.55
N LYS A 137 -23.32 12.47 -15.56
CA LYS A 137 -24.25 12.83 -14.47
C LYS A 137 -23.81 12.37 -13.07
N ASN A 138 -22.93 11.36 -12.99
CA ASN A 138 -22.43 10.79 -11.74
C ASN A 138 -21.12 11.42 -11.23
N ALA A 139 -20.59 12.46 -11.90
CA ALA A 139 -19.27 13.03 -11.61
C ALA A 139 -19.05 13.37 -10.12
N LYS A 140 -20.09 13.85 -9.41
CA LYS A 140 -20.01 14.12 -7.97
C LYS A 140 -19.72 12.85 -7.15
N ASN A 141 -20.47 11.77 -7.39
CA ASN A 141 -20.26 10.50 -6.69
C ASN A 141 -18.89 9.90 -7.03
N GLU A 142 -18.43 10.09 -8.26
CA GLU A 142 -17.13 9.59 -8.70
C GLU A 142 -15.98 10.32 -8.00
N LEU A 143 -16.12 11.63 -7.83
CA LEU A 143 -15.20 12.48 -7.09
C LEU A 143 -15.16 12.10 -5.59
N ASP A 144 -16.33 11.84 -4.98
CA ASP A 144 -16.42 11.37 -3.60
C ASP A 144 -15.69 10.03 -3.40
N GLN A 145 -15.89 9.07 -4.33
CA GLN A 145 -15.20 7.79 -4.31
C GLN A 145 -13.68 7.96 -4.44
N MET A 146 -13.21 8.86 -5.30
CA MET A 146 -11.78 9.13 -5.45
C MET A 146 -11.14 9.62 -4.15
N ILE A 147 -11.84 10.44 -3.38
CA ILE A 147 -11.32 10.99 -2.13
C ILE A 147 -11.25 9.94 -1.04
N VAL A 148 -12.24 9.05 -0.97
CA VAL A 148 -12.19 7.89 -0.07
C VAL A 148 -10.98 7.02 -0.41
N ILE A 149 -10.78 6.67 -1.70
CA ILE A 149 -9.66 5.85 -2.14
C ILE A 149 -8.31 6.54 -1.85
N LEU A 150 -8.21 7.85 -2.11
CA LEU A 150 -7.02 8.64 -1.84
C LEU A 150 -6.68 8.68 -0.34
N GLY A 151 -7.69 8.86 0.52
CA GLY A 151 -7.51 8.81 1.97
C GLY A 151 -6.97 7.46 2.44
N LEU A 152 -7.53 6.36 1.90
CA LEU A 152 -7.03 5.02 2.20
C LEU A 152 -5.57 4.85 1.76
N ILE A 153 -5.22 5.24 0.53
CA ILE A 153 -3.83 5.16 0.02
C ILE A 153 -2.84 5.88 0.95
N ILE A 154 -3.12 7.13 1.31
CA ILE A 154 -2.25 7.93 2.19
C ILE A 154 -2.16 7.32 3.59
N SER A 155 -3.26 6.78 4.10
CA SER A 155 -3.29 6.17 5.44
C SER A 155 -2.50 4.86 5.56
N LEU A 156 -2.25 4.17 4.45
CA LEU A 156 -1.52 2.90 4.46
C LEU A 156 -0.02 3.08 4.65
N LYS A 157 0.57 4.16 4.13
CA LYS A 157 2.00 4.45 4.32
C LYS A 157 2.32 5.91 4.01
N ALA A 158 3.19 6.52 4.81
CA ALA A 158 3.47 7.96 4.76
C ALA A 158 3.96 8.46 3.39
N PHE A 159 4.80 7.72 2.67
CA PHE A 159 5.31 8.17 1.36
C PHE A 159 4.20 8.27 0.29
N TYR A 160 3.05 7.61 0.47
CA TYR A 160 1.91 7.76 -0.44
C TYR A 160 1.23 9.14 -0.35
N ILE A 161 1.65 10.02 0.57
CA ILE A 161 1.25 11.42 0.59
C ILE A 161 1.55 12.14 -0.74
N LEU A 162 2.52 11.66 -1.52
CA LEU A 162 2.81 12.11 -2.88
C LEU A 162 1.59 12.06 -3.82
N TYR A 163 0.61 11.18 -3.56
CA TYR A 163 -0.61 11.11 -4.36
C TYR A 163 -1.57 12.28 -4.13
N LEU A 164 -1.28 13.21 -3.20
CA LEU A 164 -1.96 14.51 -3.12
C LEU A 164 -1.75 15.39 -4.37
N LEU A 165 -0.82 15.04 -5.26
CA LEU A 165 -0.72 15.63 -6.59
C LEU A 165 -1.97 15.37 -7.46
N VAL A 166 -2.70 14.27 -7.21
CA VAL A 166 -3.93 13.92 -7.96
C VAL A 166 -5.01 15.02 -7.81
N PRO A 167 -5.43 15.44 -6.60
CA PRO A 167 -6.34 16.57 -6.41
C PRO A 167 -5.91 17.86 -7.11
N LEU A 168 -4.60 18.16 -7.18
CA LEU A 168 -4.09 19.34 -7.88
C LEU A 168 -4.35 19.26 -9.39
N VAL A 169 -4.05 18.11 -10.01
CA VAL A 169 -4.32 17.86 -11.43
C VAL A 169 -5.83 17.89 -11.70
N VAL A 170 -6.65 17.30 -10.83
CA VAL A 170 -8.11 17.35 -10.95
C VAL A 170 -8.63 18.78 -10.88
N SER A 171 -8.13 19.59 -9.94
CA SER A 171 -8.54 20.99 -9.79
C SER A 171 -8.19 21.83 -11.03
N TRP A 172 -7.01 21.61 -11.60
CA TRP A 172 -6.60 22.22 -12.87
C TRP A 172 -7.54 21.85 -14.03
N ILE A 173 -7.90 20.57 -14.15
CA ILE A 173 -8.81 20.13 -15.20
C ILE A 173 -10.22 20.71 -14.99
N LEU A 174 -10.71 20.77 -13.76
CA LEU A 174 -11.98 21.39 -13.43
C LEU A 174 -12.01 22.89 -13.77
N TYR A 175 -10.91 23.60 -13.56
CA TYR A 175 -10.76 24.99 -13.99
C TYR A 175 -10.86 25.09 -15.52
N LYS A 176 -10.05 24.31 -16.25
CA LYS A 176 -10.00 24.33 -17.72
C LYS A 176 -11.36 24.00 -18.37
N GLU A 177 -12.11 23.07 -17.79
CA GLU A 177 -13.41 22.62 -18.34
C GLU A 177 -14.60 23.46 -17.83
N ASN A 178 -14.35 24.57 -17.12
CA ASN A 178 -15.38 25.42 -16.49
C ASN A 178 -16.33 24.63 -15.56
N LYS A 179 -15.79 23.63 -14.85
CA LYS A 179 -16.52 22.74 -13.92
C LYS A 179 -16.20 22.99 -12.44
N LEU A 180 -15.67 24.16 -12.09
CA LEU A 180 -15.29 24.53 -10.70
C LEU A 180 -16.42 24.37 -9.66
N ASN A 181 -17.69 24.35 -10.09
CA ASN A 181 -18.81 24.06 -9.19
C ASN A 181 -18.69 22.69 -8.51
N LEU A 182 -18.16 21.67 -9.20
CA LEU A 182 -17.90 20.35 -8.61
C LEU A 182 -16.88 20.42 -7.45
N PHE A 183 -15.90 21.31 -7.55
CA PHE A 183 -14.93 21.54 -6.48
C PHE A 183 -15.57 22.25 -5.28
N LYS A 184 -16.45 23.23 -5.52
CA LYS A 184 -17.22 23.89 -4.44
C LYS A 184 -18.15 22.89 -3.73
N ASP A 185 -18.78 22.00 -4.49
CA ASP A 185 -19.65 20.95 -3.95
C ASP A 185 -18.85 19.95 -3.11
N LEU A 186 -17.64 19.63 -3.55
CA LEU A 186 -16.73 18.78 -2.78
C LEU A 186 -16.43 19.40 -1.41
N LEU A 187 -16.05 20.68 -1.35
CA LEU A 187 -15.68 21.34 -0.10
C LEU A 187 -16.82 21.36 0.93
N LYS A 188 -18.07 21.28 0.47
CA LYS A 188 -19.27 21.19 1.32
C LYS A 188 -19.63 19.74 1.71
N ASN A 189 -18.96 18.74 1.13
CA ASN A 189 -19.28 17.34 1.33
C ASN A 189 -18.72 16.80 2.66
N LYS A 190 -19.55 16.06 3.41
CA LYS A 190 -19.13 15.34 4.63
C LYS A 190 -17.96 14.38 4.38
N ILE A 191 -17.92 13.75 3.20
CA ILE A 191 -16.83 12.83 2.82
C ILE A 191 -15.48 13.54 2.79
N PHE A 192 -15.44 14.79 2.34
CA PHE A 192 -14.20 15.59 2.34
C PHE A 192 -13.70 15.85 3.76
N TYR A 193 -14.60 16.18 4.70
CA TYR A 193 -14.21 16.37 6.10
C TYR A 193 -13.72 15.07 6.75
N PHE A 194 -14.34 13.91 6.46
CA PHE A 194 -13.81 12.62 6.91
C PHE A 194 -12.43 12.32 6.35
N PHE A 195 -12.16 12.69 5.10
CA PHE A 195 -10.82 12.58 4.50
C PHE A 195 -9.79 13.45 5.23
N LEU A 196 -10.14 14.71 5.55
CA LEU A 196 -9.25 15.59 6.33
C LEU A 196 -8.99 15.05 7.73
N ILE A 197 -10.04 14.55 8.41
CA ILE A 197 -9.92 13.91 9.73
C ILE A 197 -9.00 12.69 9.65
N LEU A 198 -9.14 11.85 8.61
CA LEU A 198 -8.27 10.69 8.42
C LEU A 198 -6.80 11.10 8.28
N ILE A 199 -6.50 12.10 7.45
CA ILE A 199 -5.12 12.62 7.31
C ILE A 199 -4.61 13.12 8.65
N PHE A 200 -5.40 13.91 9.36
CA PHE A 200 -5.03 14.43 10.68
C PHE A 200 -4.71 13.31 11.68
N VAL A 201 -5.54 12.26 11.74
CA VAL A 201 -5.31 11.11 12.61
C VAL A 201 -4.03 10.36 12.24
N VAL A 202 -3.74 10.20 10.94
CA VAL A 202 -2.49 9.57 10.47
C VAL A 202 -1.26 10.38 10.92
N LEU A 203 -1.28 11.71 10.72
CA LEU A 203 -0.18 12.60 11.13
C LEU A 203 0.01 12.60 12.65
N ILE A 204 -1.07 12.67 13.43
CA ILE A 204 -0.99 12.58 14.88
C ILE A 204 -0.43 11.23 15.32
N THR A 205 -0.83 10.13 14.68
CA THR A 205 -0.33 8.79 15.02
C THR A 205 1.18 8.70 14.79
N ASN A 206 1.69 9.23 13.66
CA ASN A 206 3.13 9.34 13.43
C ASN A 206 3.83 10.15 14.53
N PHE A 207 3.24 11.29 14.90
CA PHE A 207 3.79 12.20 15.90
C PHE A 207 3.82 11.57 17.30
N LEU A 208 2.76 10.88 17.71
CA LEU A 208 2.73 10.16 18.98
C LEU A 208 3.72 8.99 18.99
N ASN A 209 3.97 8.36 17.84
CA ASN A 209 4.91 7.24 17.77
C ASN A 209 6.38 7.70 17.79
N THR A 210 6.71 8.84 17.18
CA THR A 210 8.11 9.22 16.87
C THR A 210 8.51 10.65 17.23
N GLY A 211 7.56 11.54 17.48
CA GLY A 211 7.79 12.99 17.52
C GLY A 211 7.75 13.68 16.15
N CYS A 212 7.54 12.93 15.05
CA CYS A 212 7.49 13.47 13.69
C CYS A 212 6.09 13.36 13.07
N LEU A 213 5.65 14.37 12.32
CA LEU A 213 4.42 14.29 11.52
C LEU A 213 4.61 13.34 10.32
N ILE A 214 5.77 13.39 9.66
CA ILE A 214 6.14 12.52 8.54
C ILE A 214 7.55 11.94 8.80
N TYR A 215 7.61 10.75 9.37
CA TYR A 215 8.87 10.07 9.62
C TYR A 215 9.45 9.42 8.34
N PRO A 216 10.79 9.49 8.08
CA PRO A 216 11.86 10.15 8.85
C PRO A 216 12.31 11.49 8.26
N LEU A 217 11.38 12.43 8.00
CA LEU A 217 11.74 13.77 7.54
C LEU A 217 11.99 14.69 8.74
N ASN A 218 13.27 15.00 9.02
CA ASN A 218 13.69 15.86 10.14
C ASN A 218 12.91 17.18 10.21
N LEU A 219 12.62 17.81 9.06
CA LEU A 219 11.88 19.07 8.97
C LEU A 219 10.47 19.01 9.60
N THR A 220 9.92 17.81 9.76
CA THR A 220 8.58 17.59 10.30
C THR A 220 8.59 17.02 11.72
N CYS A 221 9.75 17.04 12.39
CA CYS A 221 9.97 16.46 13.70
C CYS A 221 10.13 17.53 14.78
N PHE A 222 9.59 17.25 15.98
CA PHE A 222 9.64 18.14 17.14
C PHE A 222 10.39 17.47 18.28
N GLU A 223 11.59 17.94 18.59
CA GLU A 223 12.47 17.31 19.61
C GLU A 223 12.09 17.65 21.06
N ASN A 224 11.27 18.68 21.28
CA ASN A 224 10.95 19.18 22.63
C ASN A 224 10.12 18.22 23.50
N PHE A 225 9.63 17.10 22.95
CA PHE A 225 8.81 16.14 23.67
C PHE A 225 9.63 14.96 24.19
N SER A 226 9.33 14.50 25.40
CA SER A 226 10.12 13.45 26.07
C SER A 226 10.12 12.07 25.37
N TRP A 227 9.26 11.86 24.38
CA TRP A 227 9.21 10.61 23.60
C TRP A 227 9.73 10.77 22.17
N SER A 228 10.15 11.99 21.79
CA SER A 228 10.63 12.28 20.45
C SER A 228 11.98 11.61 20.19
N LEU A 229 12.12 11.03 19.00
CA LEU A 229 13.41 10.49 18.56
C LEU A 229 14.37 11.66 18.27
N ASN A 230 15.67 11.44 18.47
CA ASN A 230 16.68 12.48 18.19
C ASN A 230 16.89 12.65 16.67
N SER A 231 17.23 13.86 16.23
CA SER A 231 17.55 14.17 14.82
C SER A 231 18.63 13.27 14.24
N ALA A 232 19.64 12.88 15.01
CA ALA A 232 20.70 11.97 14.57
C ALA A 232 20.14 10.60 14.15
N GLU A 233 19.23 10.02 14.94
CA GLU A 233 18.57 8.76 14.60
C GLU A 233 17.62 8.90 13.41
N ILE A 234 16.88 10.01 13.34
CA ILE A 234 15.96 10.27 12.22
C ILE A 234 16.77 10.41 10.92
N SER A 235 17.86 11.18 10.90
CA SER A 235 18.79 11.29 9.77
C SER A 235 19.36 9.94 9.36
N LYS A 236 19.83 9.14 10.33
CA LYS A 236 20.35 7.80 10.07
C LYS A 236 19.31 6.90 9.42
N MET A 237 18.05 7.02 9.82
CA MET A 237 16.95 6.21 9.28
C MET A 237 16.48 6.68 7.90
N ASN A 238 16.51 7.98 7.65
CA ASN A 238 16.34 8.54 6.31
C ASN A 238 17.40 7.99 5.35
N GLN A 239 18.67 8.02 5.76
CA GLN A 239 19.78 7.42 4.99
C GLN A 239 19.56 5.92 4.78
N HIS A 240 19.16 5.18 5.82
CA HIS A 240 18.88 3.75 5.72
C HIS A 240 17.78 3.43 4.69
N TYR A 241 16.66 4.13 4.68
CA TYR A 241 15.60 3.88 3.70
C TYR A 241 16.02 4.25 2.28
N ASN A 242 16.79 5.33 2.11
CA ASN A 242 17.35 5.70 0.81
C ASN A 242 18.29 4.61 0.28
N LEU A 243 19.24 4.14 1.09
CA LEU A 243 20.14 3.04 0.73
C LEU A 243 19.36 1.77 0.38
N TRP A 244 18.37 1.40 1.20
CA TRP A 244 17.57 0.21 0.96
C TRP A 244 16.82 0.28 -0.38
N SER A 245 16.26 1.44 -0.70
CA SER A 245 15.52 1.63 -1.95
C SER A 245 16.43 1.64 -3.19
N LYS A 246 17.68 2.07 -3.02
CA LYS A 246 18.71 2.24 -4.06
C LYS A 246 19.77 1.13 -4.05
N ALA A 247 19.39 -0.06 -3.59
CA ALA A 247 20.24 -1.27 -3.52
C ALA A 247 21.58 -1.12 -2.77
N GLY A 248 21.78 -0.06 -1.98
CA GLY A 248 23.00 0.14 -1.18
C GLY A 248 23.01 -0.67 0.13
N HIS A 249 21.87 -1.28 0.49
CA HIS A 249 21.75 -2.10 1.68
C HIS A 249 20.69 -3.20 1.47
N THR A 250 21.09 -4.44 1.69
CA THR A 250 20.23 -5.64 1.70
C THR A 250 20.51 -6.45 2.97
N PRO A 251 19.79 -7.55 3.24
CA PRO A 251 20.13 -8.43 4.37
C PRO A 251 21.53 -9.06 4.28
N THR A 252 22.12 -9.15 3.09
CA THR A 252 23.39 -9.85 2.82
C THR A 252 24.49 -8.93 2.30
N PHE A 253 24.18 -7.69 1.95
CA PHE A 253 25.11 -6.74 1.36
C PHE A 253 24.90 -5.33 1.92
N LYS A 254 26.00 -4.60 2.09
CA LYS A 254 25.98 -3.19 2.48
C LYS A 254 27.17 -2.50 1.85
N VAL A 255 26.94 -1.35 1.24
CA VAL A 255 28.01 -0.53 0.65
C VAL A 255 28.93 0.04 1.73
N ASP A 256 30.21 0.17 1.41
CA ASP A 256 31.23 0.66 2.33
C ASP A 256 31.02 2.13 2.69
N ASN A 257 30.75 2.99 1.69
CA ASN A 257 30.50 4.41 1.89
C ASN A 257 29.10 4.80 1.40
N ALA A 258 28.17 4.91 2.35
CA ALA A 258 26.79 5.27 2.09
C ALA A 258 26.58 6.68 1.53
N GLU A 259 27.43 7.65 1.91
CA GLU A 259 27.30 9.03 1.43
C GLU A 259 27.68 9.13 -0.05
N VAL A 260 28.83 8.54 -0.41
CA VAL A 260 29.29 8.48 -1.81
C VAL A 260 28.29 7.72 -2.67
N HIS A 261 27.72 6.61 -2.17
CA HIS A 261 26.69 5.84 -2.89
C HIS A 261 25.45 6.68 -3.21
N LEU A 262 25.02 7.54 -2.29
CA LEU A 262 23.81 8.34 -2.45
C LEU A 262 24.03 9.64 -3.25
N GLN A 263 25.27 10.06 -3.49
CA GLN A 263 25.61 11.24 -4.28
C GLN A 263 25.48 11.00 -5.80
N ASN A 264 25.05 12.03 -6.54
CA ASN A 264 25.14 12.16 -8.01
C ASN A 264 24.80 10.89 -8.84
N PHE A 265 23.78 10.14 -8.44
CA PHE A 265 23.37 8.89 -9.11
C PHE A 265 24.41 7.75 -9.12
N ASN A 266 25.44 7.80 -8.26
CA ASN A 266 26.41 6.70 -8.11
C ASN A 266 25.74 5.35 -7.81
N TRP A 267 24.59 5.37 -7.13
CA TRP A 267 23.79 4.20 -6.83
C TRP A 267 23.21 3.47 -8.05
N VAL A 268 23.12 4.10 -9.23
CA VAL A 268 22.41 3.54 -10.39
C VAL A 268 23.06 2.27 -10.90
N SER A 269 24.39 2.19 -10.95
CA SER A 269 25.10 0.98 -11.41
C SER A 269 24.77 -0.21 -10.50
N ASN A 270 24.96 -0.07 -9.19
CA ASN A 270 24.65 -1.12 -8.23
C ASN A 270 23.16 -1.49 -8.26
N TRP A 271 22.27 -0.51 -8.41
CA TRP A 271 20.84 -0.78 -8.52
C TRP A 271 20.49 -1.55 -9.80
N ILE A 272 21.16 -1.29 -10.91
CA ILE A 272 20.98 -2.06 -12.15
C ILE A 272 21.36 -3.52 -11.91
N ASP A 273 22.53 -3.75 -11.33
CA ASP A 273 23.09 -5.09 -11.13
C ASP A 273 22.31 -5.89 -10.07
N ASP A 274 22.00 -5.27 -8.92
CA ASP A 274 21.41 -5.97 -7.77
C ASP A 274 19.87 -6.00 -7.79
N TYR A 275 19.22 -5.02 -8.43
CA TYR A 275 17.75 -4.87 -8.34
C TYR A 275 17.03 -4.85 -9.68
N PHE A 276 17.50 -4.08 -10.66
CA PHE A 276 16.79 -3.89 -11.92
C PHE A 276 16.59 -5.22 -12.65
N PHE A 277 17.67 -5.95 -12.94
CA PHE A 277 17.61 -7.22 -13.68
C PHE A 277 16.98 -8.37 -12.89
N ASN A 278 16.85 -8.23 -11.56
CA ASN A 278 16.28 -9.26 -10.68
C ASN A 278 14.79 -9.06 -10.38
N LYS A 279 14.26 -7.82 -10.51
CA LYS A 279 12.89 -7.48 -10.10
C LYS A 279 12.16 -6.60 -11.11
N VAL A 280 12.81 -5.56 -11.61
CA VAL A 280 12.16 -4.56 -12.48
C VAL A 280 12.03 -5.09 -13.91
N SER A 281 13.07 -5.71 -14.44
CA SER A 281 13.06 -6.41 -15.73
C SER A 281 11.94 -7.46 -15.78
N ASP A 282 11.82 -8.31 -14.76
CA ASP A 282 10.78 -9.34 -14.64
C ASP A 282 9.37 -8.74 -14.76
N LEU A 283 9.13 -7.61 -14.08
CA LEU A 283 7.86 -6.89 -14.18
C LEU A 283 7.64 -6.34 -15.60
N ILE A 284 8.65 -5.67 -16.16
CA ILE A 284 8.56 -5.06 -17.50
C ILE A 284 8.31 -6.13 -18.56
N PHE A 285 9.07 -7.23 -18.55
CA PHE A 285 8.87 -8.36 -19.46
C PHE A 285 7.49 -9.00 -19.26
N GLY A 286 7.05 -9.19 -18.02
CA GLY A 286 5.72 -9.71 -17.72
C GLY A 286 4.60 -8.81 -18.24
N LEU A 287 4.74 -7.48 -18.10
CA LEU A 287 3.79 -6.50 -18.62
C LEU A 287 3.82 -6.44 -20.15
N LEU A 288 5.00 -6.44 -20.78
CA LEU A 288 5.15 -6.48 -22.23
C LEU A 288 4.52 -7.74 -22.82
N PHE A 289 4.84 -8.91 -22.26
CA PHE A 289 4.25 -10.17 -22.67
C PHE A 289 2.73 -10.14 -22.53
N THR A 290 2.21 -9.66 -21.40
CA THR A 290 0.77 -9.53 -21.16
C THR A 290 0.12 -8.58 -22.17
N SER A 291 0.73 -7.42 -22.43
CA SER A 291 0.24 -6.44 -23.41
C SER A 291 0.23 -7.00 -24.84
N VAL A 292 1.28 -7.70 -25.26
CA VAL A 292 1.36 -8.35 -26.58
C VAL A 292 0.33 -9.46 -26.69
N PHE A 293 0.23 -10.32 -25.68
CA PHE A 293 -0.78 -11.38 -25.62
C PHE A 293 -2.20 -10.82 -25.76
N LEU A 294 -2.55 -9.81 -24.96
CA LEU A 294 -3.88 -9.18 -25.00
C LEU A 294 -4.15 -8.49 -26.34
N PHE A 295 -3.15 -7.83 -26.91
CA PHE A 295 -3.23 -7.22 -28.23
C PHE A 295 -3.58 -8.27 -29.30
N LEU A 296 -2.81 -9.37 -29.36
CA LEU A 296 -3.05 -10.46 -30.30
C LEU A 296 -4.41 -11.13 -30.04
N PHE A 297 -4.77 -11.34 -28.78
CA PHE A 297 -6.00 -11.99 -28.39
C PHE A 297 -7.25 -11.21 -28.82
N PHE A 298 -7.21 -9.87 -28.78
CA PHE A 298 -8.33 -9.01 -29.23
C PHE A 298 -8.15 -8.44 -30.63
N PHE A 299 -7.06 -8.79 -31.33
CA PHE A 299 -6.76 -8.27 -32.66
C PHE A 299 -7.90 -8.48 -33.66
N ASN A 300 -8.13 -7.46 -34.48
CA ASN A 300 -9.03 -7.53 -35.63
C ASN A 300 -8.51 -6.61 -36.73
N LYS A 301 -8.54 -7.08 -37.99
CA LYS A 301 -8.09 -6.30 -39.15
C LYS A 301 -8.90 -5.01 -39.33
N LYS A 302 -10.20 -5.02 -38.99
CA LYS A 302 -11.06 -3.84 -39.11
C LYS A 302 -10.91 -2.95 -37.88
N THR A 303 -10.65 -1.67 -38.08
CA THR A 303 -10.59 -0.66 -37.02
C THR A 303 -11.81 0.26 -37.04
N LYS A 304 -12.06 0.94 -35.91
CA LYS A 304 -13.07 1.98 -35.74
C LYS A 304 -12.41 3.22 -35.13
N GLN A 305 -12.98 4.39 -35.38
CA GLN A 305 -12.59 5.61 -34.69
C GLN A 305 -13.07 5.56 -33.24
N ILE A 306 -12.26 6.07 -32.32
CA ILE A 306 -12.61 6.22 -30.91
C ILE A 306 -12.46 7.69 -30.54
N TYR A 307 -13.39 8.17 -29.72
CA TYR A 307 -13.23 9.44 -29.03
C TYR A 307 -12.16 9.33 -27.94
N TYR A 308 -11.13 10.17 -28.04
CA TYR A 308 -10.10 10.30 -27.01
C TYR A 308 -10.25 11.65 -26.30
N ASN A 309 -10.50 11.61 -25.00
CA ASN A 309 -10.57 12.82 -24.18
C ASN A 309 -9.15 13.37 -23.97
N LYS A 310 -8.89 14.59 -24.47
CA LYS A 310 -7.57 15.24 -24.37
C LYS A 310 -7.11 15.43 -22.92
N ASN A 311 -8.03 15.47 -21.94
CA ASN A 311 -7.68 15.61 -20.53
C ASN A 311 -6.94 14.39 -19.97
N TYR A 312 -7.04 13.23 -20.62
CA TYR A 312 -6.23 12.06 -20.28
C TYR A 312 -4.72 12.32 -20.41
N ASN A 313 -4.30 13.28 -21.25
CA ASN A 313 -2.88 13.64 -21.38
C ASN A 313 -2.32 14.19 -20.06
N PHE A 314 -3.10 14.94 -19.27
CA PHE A 314 -2.65 15.42 -17.96
C PHE A 314 -2.39 14.27 -16.99
N LEU A 315 -3.17 13.19 -17.07
CA LEU A 315 -2.93 11.99 -16.24
C LEU A 315 -1.68 11.24 -16.68
N ILE A 316 -1.40 11.15 -17.99
CA ILE A 316 -0.17 10.55 -18.51
C ILE A 316 1.06 11.34 -18.04
N ILE A 317 0.99 12.67 -18.09
CA ILE A 317 2.05 13.56 -17.58
C ILE A 317 2.25 13.34 -16.07
N LEU A 318 1.16 13.22 -15.30
CA LEU A 318 1.24 12.93 -13.86
C LEU A 318 1.91 11.58 -13.60
N ILE A 319 1.56 10.53 -14.34
CA ILE A 319 2.18 9.19 -14.19
C ILE A 319 3.67 9.26 -14.51
N PHE A 320 4.05 9.97 -15.57
CA PHE A 320 5.46 10.14 -15.92
C PHE A 320 6.23 10.90 -14.82
N PHE A 321 5.64 11.98 -14.30
CA PHE A 321 6.22 12.73 -13.17
C PHE A 321 6.40 11.83 -11.94
N LEU A 322 5.37 11.07 -11.55
CA LEU A 322 5.43 10.12 -10.43
C LEU A 322 6.46 9.01 -10.67
N LEU A 323 6.68 8.58 -11.91
CA LEU A 323 7.68 7.56 -12.25
C LEU A 323 9.10 8.12 -12.14
N VAL A 324 9.32 9.37 -12.55
CA VAL A 324 10.61 10.06 -12.35
C VAL A 324 10.88 10.27 -10.86
N GLU A 325 9.90 10.75 -10.11
CA GLU A 325 10.00 10.91 -8.66
C GLU A 325 10.33 9.57 -7.97
N TRP A 326 9.60 8.50 -8.33
CA TRP A 326 9.84 7.16 -7.82
C TRP A 326 11.27 6.68 -8.12
N PHE A 327 11.76 6.89 -9.35
CA PHE A 327 13.11 6.46 -9.73
C PHE A 327 14.20 7.22 -8.97
N VAL A 328 14.04 8.54 -8.82
CA VAL A 328 15.05 9.38 -8.15
C VAL A 328 15.12 9.13 -6.65
N ASN A 329 13.97 8.93 -6.00
CA ASN A 329 13.90 8.87 -4.53
C ASN A 329 13.81 7.44 -4.01
N HIS A 330 12.96 6.59 -4.59
CA HIS A 330 12.56 5.32 -4.00
C HIS A 330 12.43 4.17 -5.03
N PRO A 331 13.50 3.83 -5.80
CA PRO A 331 13.44 2.94 -6.96
C PRO A 331 13.27 1.44 -6.63
N ALA A 332 12.46 1.10 -5.63
CA ALA A 332 11.99 -0.24 -5.37
C ALA A 332 10.50 -0.36 -5.75
N LEU A 333 10.12 -1.43 -6.47
CA LEU A 333 8.75 -1.65 -6.97
C LEU A 333 7.70 -1.69 -5.85
N ARG A 334 8.08 -2.11 -4.64
CA ARG A 334 7.19 -2.12 -3.47
C ARG A 334 6.76 -0.70 -3.05
N TYR A 335 7.52 0.33 -3.42
CA TYR A 335 7.22 1.73 -3.10
C TYR A 335 6.42 2.44 -4.20
N GLY A 336 5.43 1.75 -4.79
CA GLY A 336 4.52 2.33 -5.80
C GLY A 336 4.82 1.95 -7.25
N GLY A 337 6.02 1.41 -7.54
CA GLY A 337 6.45 1.09 -8.89
C GLY A 337 5.54 0.11 -9.64
N TYR A 338 5.02 -0.96 -9.00
CA TYR A 338 4.15 -1.91 -9.71
C TYR A 338 2.91 -1.24 -10.29
N ALA A 339 2.26 -0.34 -9.54
CA ALA A 339 1.09 0.38 -10.03
C ALA A 339 1.43 1.33 -11.18
N LEU A 340 2.52 2.10 -11.06
CA LEU A 340 2.95 3.06 -12.08
C LEU A 340 3.29 2.35 -13.41
N PHE A 341 4.10 1.29 -13.37
CA PHE A 341 4.41 0.50 -14.56
C PHE A 341 3.16 -0.17 -15.14
N ALA A 342 2.29 -0.75 -14.32
CA ALA A 342 1.06 -1.37 -14.81
C ALA A 342 0.16 -0.37 -15.55
N ILE A 343 0.00 0.86 -15.04
CA ILE A 343 -0.78 1.89 -15.73
C ILE A 343 -0.08 2.30 -17.04
N LEU A 344 1.24 2.54 -16.99
CA LEU A 344 2.05 2.96 -18.14
C LEU A 344 1.94 1.99 -19.33
N PHE A 345 1.92 0.68 -19.08
CA PHE A 345 1.81 -0.33 -20.13
C PHE A 345 0.36 -0.63 -20.51
N LEU A 346 -0.51 -0.88 -19.52
CA LEU A 346 -1.86 -1.40 -19.77
C LEU A 346 -2.83 -0.32 -20.30
N MET A 347 -2.64 0.95 -19.94
CA MET A 347 -3.50 2.03 -20.43
C MET A 347 -3.34 2.23 -21.95
N PRO A 348 -2.13 2.42 -22.52
CA PRO A 348 -1.95 2.46 -23.98
C PRO A 348 -2.46 1.20 -24.68
N THR A 349 -2.18 0.00 -24.13
CA THR A 349 -2.70 -1.26 -24.69
C THR A 349 -4.22 -1.28 -24.75
N SER A 350 -4.90 -0.80 -23.70
CA SER A 350 -6.37 -0.71 -23.66
C SER A 350 -6.94 0.23 -24.73
N ILE A 351 -6.28 1.38 -24.97
CA ILE A 351 -6.67 2.35 -25.98
C ILE A 351 -6.50 1.78 -27.39
N ILE A 352 -5.39 1.09 -27.64
CA ILE A 352 -5.11 0.45 -28.94
C ILE A 352 -6.15 -0.64 -29.21
N ILE A 353 -6.41 -1.53 -28.26
CA ILE A 353 -7.35 -2.65 -28.42
C ILE A 353 -8.78 -2.14 -28.64
N ALA A 354 -9.17 -1.05 -27.98
CA ALA A 354 -10.47 -0.45 -28.18
C ALA A 354 -10.72 0.03 -29.63
N LYS A 355 -9.67 0.18 -30.45
CA LYS A 355 -9.79 0.61 -31.87
C LYS A 355 -10.23 -0.54 -32.75
N PHE A 356 -10.11 -1.79 -32.30
CA PHE A 356 -10.52 -2.95 -33.08
C PHE A 356 -12.05 -3.07 -33.13
N ARG A 357 -12.59 -3.26 -34.34
CA ARG A 357 -14.03 -3.40 -34.59
C ARG A 357 -14.48 -4.85 -34.37
N ASN A 358 -14.45 -5.28 -33.11
CA ASN A 358 -14.96 -6.58 -32.69
C ASN A 358 -16.48 -6.56 -32.45
N ASN A 359 -17.17 -7.65 -32.78
CA ASN A 359 -18.59 -7.81 -32.43
C ASN A 359 -18.73 -7.98 -30.91
N PHE A 360 -19.78 -7.42 -30.31
CA PHE A 360 -20.06 -7.53 -28.88
C PHE A 360 -20.04 -8.98 -28.39
N ASN A 361 -20.68 -9.91 -29.13
CA ASN A 361 -20.69 -11.33 -28.77
C ASN A 361 -19.29 -11.96 -28.75
N GLN A 362 -18.39 -11.51 -29.62
CA GLN A 362 -17.00 -11.97 -29.63
C GLN A 362 -16.24 -11.43 -28.41
N ILE A 363 -16.41 -10.13 -28.10
CA ILE A 363 -15.80 -9.51 -26.91
C ILE A 363 -16.28 -10.20 -25.65
N TYR A 364 -17.59 -10.43 -25.52
CA TYR A 364 -18.19 -11.11 -24.38
C TYR A 364 -17.59 -12.52 -24.17
N LYS A 365 -17.51 -13.34 -25.22
CA LYS A 365 -16.92 -14.68 -25.16
C LYS A 365 -15.43 -14.63 -24.79
N LYS A 366 -14.66 -13.76 -25.45
CA LYS A 366 -13.22 -13.58 -25.20
C LYS A 366 -12.93 -13.12 -23.77
N THR A 367 -13.67 -12.11 -23.28
CA THR A 367 -13.53 -11.64 -21.91
C THR A 367 -13.95 -12.69 -20.89
N SER A 368 -15.05 -13.40 -21.12
CA SER A 368 -15.47 -14.49 -20.21
C SER A 368 -14.41 -15.59 -20.12
N LEU A 369 -13.83 -15.98 -21.26
CA LEU A 369 -12.71 -16.93 -21.31
C LEU A 369 -11.50 -16.42 -20.51
N LEU A 370 -11.11 -15.15 -20.68
CA LEU A 370 -10.01 -14.55 -19.91
C LEU A 370 -10.29 -14.53 -18.41
N LEU A 371 -11.51 -14.20 -17.98
CA LEU A 371 -11.87 -14.22 -16.55
C LEU A 371 -11.73 -15.64 -15.98
N CYS A 372 -12.16 -16.67 -16.71
CA CYS A 372 -11.96 -18.07 -16.31
C CYS A 372 -10.46 -18.42 -16.22
N ILE A 373 -9.65 -18.03 -17.23
CA ILE A 373 -8.21 -18.26 -17.22
C ILE A 373 -7.55 -17.59 -16.00
N VAL A 374 -7.90 -16.35 -15.68
CA VAL A 374 -7.35 -15.63 -14.52
C VAL A 374 -7.67 -16.36 -13.22
N VAL A 375 -8.91 -16.84 -13.04
CA VAL A 375 -9.29 -17.60 -11.85
C VAL A 375 -8.50 -18.91 -11.77
N ILE A 376 -8.36 -19.64 -12.88
CA ILE A 376 -7.57 -20.88 -12.93
C ILE A 376 -6.11 -20.61 -12.57
N VAL A 377 -5.49 -19.57 -13.14
CA VAL A 377 -4.10 -19.18 -12.86
C VAL A 377 -3.94 -18.77 -11.39
N PHE A 378 -4.87 -17.98 -10.85
CA PHE A 378 -4.84 -17.57 -9.45
C PHE A 378 -4.89 -18.78 -8.50
N LEU A 379 -5.79 -19.73 -8.77
CA LEU A 379 -5.93 -20.96 -7.99
C LEU A 379 -4.73 -21.88 -8.16
N SER A 380 -4.23 -22.09 -9.38
CA SER A 380 -3.10 -22.97 -9.65
C SER A 380 -1.81 -22.46 -9.01
N ARG A 381 -1.54 -21.15 -9.07
CA ARG A 381 -0.39 -20.55 -8.38
C ARG A 381 -0.48 -20.71 -6.86
N ASN A 382 -1.67 -20.54 -6.30
CA ASN A 382 -1.88 -20.75 -4.87
C ASN A 382 -1.75 -22.24 -4.48
N TYR A 383 -2.20 -23.16 -5.33
CA TYR A 383 -2.02 -24.60 -5.12
C TYR A 383 -0.54 -24.99 -5.12
N VAL A 384 0.22 -24.57 -6.15
CA VAL A 384 1.67 -24.80 -6.23
C VAL A 384 2.37 -24.25 -4.99
N ARG A 385 2.06 -23.02 -4.60
CA ARG A 385 2.60 -22.41 -3.36
C ARG A 385 2.31 -23.26 -2.11
N ILE A 386 1.08 -23.74 -1.94
CA ILE A 386 0.69 -24.54 -0.77
C ILE A 386 1.42 -25.89 -0.78
N ASN A 387 1.55 -26.52 -1.95
CA ASN A 387 2.29 -27.77 -2.10
C ASN A 387 3.79 -27.59 -1.77
N ASP A 388 4.39 -26.48 -2.18
CA ASP A 388 5.77 -26.14 -1.80
C ASP A 388 5.91 -25.90 -0.29
N GLU A 389 4.93 -25.23 0.32
CA GLU A 389 4.88 -25.02 1.77
C GLU A 389 4.67 -26.35 2.53
N PHE A 390 3.85 -27.27 2.01
CA PHE A 390 3.66 -28.62 2.55
C PHE A 390 5.00 -29.39 2.54
N LYS A 391 5.68 -29.45 1.39
CA LYS A 391 6.95 -30.18 1.25
C LYS A 391 8.08 -29.58 2.10
N LYS A 392 8.18 -28.25 2.17
CA LYS A 392 9.29 -27.56 2.83
C LYS A 392 9.12 -27.46 4.34
N TYR A 393 7.88 -27.35 4.83
CA TYR A 393 7.61 -27.04 6.23
C TYR A 393 6.68 -28.04 6.92
N ASN A 394 6.32 -29.15 6.27
CA ASN A 394 5.33 -30.13 6.75
C ASN A 394 3.99 -29.45 7.13
N TYR A 395 3.60 -28.41 6.40
CA TYR A 395 2.36 -27.70 6.63
C TYR A 395 1.18 -28.49 6.05
N SER A 396 0.31 -29.06 6.91
CA SER A 396 -0.94 -29.70 6.50
C SER A 396 -2.11 -28.69 6.59
N PRO A 397 -2.63 -28.17 5.47
CA PRO A 397 -3.69 -27.16 5.48
C PRO A 397 -5.03 -27.68 6.00
N LEU A 398 -5.25 -29.00 5.95
CA LEU A 398 -6.45 -29.67 6.44
C LEU A 398 -6.43 -29.85 7.96
N GLU A 399 -5.26 -30.05 8.55
CA GLU A 399 -5.10 -30.22 10.01
C GLU A 399 -4.96 -28.88 10.72
N ASN A 400 -4.18 -27.95 10.15
CA ASN A 400 -3.94 -26.65 10.75
C ASN A 400 -3.87 -25.56 9.67
N PRO A 401 -5.00 -24.93 9.32
CA PRO A 401 -5.04 -23.90 8.27
C PRO A 401 -4.44 -22.55 8.71
N LEU A 402 -4.00 -22.44 9.96
CA LEU A 402 -3.58 -21.19 10.59
C LEU A 402 -2.09 -20.91 10.33
N TYR A 403 -1.76 -19.63 10.21
CA TYR A 403 -0.36 -19.23 10.09
C TYR A 403 0.37 -19.36 11.43
N LYS A 404 1.68 -19.59 11.36
CA LYS A 404 2.50 -19.85 12.54
C LYS A 404 2.71 -18.58 13.37
N VAL A 405 2.37 -18.65 14.65
CA VAL A 405 2.70 -17.63 15.66
C VAL A 405 3.55 -18.27 16.75
N GLU A 406 4.70 -17.67 17.04
CA GLU A 406 5.71 -18.17 17.97
C GLU A 406 5.91 -17.19 19.13
N LYS A 407 6.47 -17.66 20.25
CA LYS A 407 6.76 -16.83 21.44
C LYS A 407 7.54 -15.54 21.12
N LYS A 408 8.41 -15.58 20.10
CA LYS A 408 9.21 -14.42 19.66
C LYS A 408 8.38 -13.27 19.08
N HIS A 409 7.17 -13.54 18.58
CA HIS A 409 6.30 -12.50 18.02
C HIS A 409 5.69 -11.61 19.09
N PHE A 410 5.60 -12.10 20.33
CA PHE A 410 5.12 -11.34 21.49
C PHE A 410 6.21 -10.50 22.18
N ARG A 411 7.44 -10.48 21.64
CA ARG A 411 8.60 -9.82 22.27
C ARG A 411 8.35 -8.34 22.62
N VAL A 412 7.62 -7.61 21.76
CA VAL A 412 7.39 -6.18 21.96
C VAL A 412 6.32 -5.95 23.02
N GLU A 413 5.24 -6.72 22.97
CA GLU A 413 4.16 -6.66 23.97
C GLU A 413 4.66 -7.04 25.36
N LYS A 414 5.46 -8.11 25.49
CA LYS A 414 6.12 -8.46 26.75
C LYS A 414 6.99 -7.33 27.29
N LYS A 415 7.78 -6.69 26.42
CA LYS A 415 8.61 -5.55 26.81
C LYS A 415 7.78 -4.34 27.24
N PHE A 416 6.63 -4.09 26.62
CA PHE A 416 5.70 -3.04 27.08
C PHE A 416 5.17 -3.38 28.47
N PHE A 417 4.68 -4.61 28.67
CA PHE A 417 4.15 -5.07 29.95
C PHE A 417 5.20 -5.01 31.06
N GLU A 418 6.44 -5.45 30.80
CA GLU A 418 7.54 -5.36 31.75
C GLU A 418 7.85 -3.92 32.18
N LEU A 419 7.89 -2.98 31.24
CA LEU A 419 8.16 -1.57 31.54
C LEU A 419 7.02 -0.92 32.31
N ILE A 420 5.77 -1.17 31.91
CA ILE A 420 4.59 -0.61 32.56
C ILE A 420 4.41 -1.21 33.97
N SER A 421 4.51 -2.53 34.11
CA SER A 421 4.40 -3.20 35.42
C SER A 421 5.51 -2.75 36.36
N ASN A 422 6.74 -2.59 35.87
CA ASN A 422 7.82 -2.04 36.69
C ASN A 422 7.51 -0.60 37.13
N PHE A 423 7.00 0.25 36.24
CA PHE A 423 6.59 1.62 36.58
C PHE A 423 5.51 1.64 37.67
N GLU A 424 4.44 0.84 37.53
CA GLU A 424 3.35 0.76 38.52
C GLU A 424 3.84 0.26 39.88
N LYS A 425 4.77 -0.70 39.91
CA LYS A 425 5.39 -1.17 41.17
C LYS A 425 6.20 -0.07 41.86
N CYS A 426 6.90 0.76 41.08
CA CYS A 426 7.63 1.91 41.59
C CYS A 426 6.70 3.00 42.13
N GLU A 427 5.59 3.27 41.43
CA GLU A 427 4.54 4.20 41.88
C GLU A 427 3.94 3.76 43.23
N GLN A 428 3.88 2.45 43.49
CA GLN A 428 3.41 1.85 44.74
C GLN A 428 4.51 1.63 45.80
N SER A 429 5.74 2.12 45.59
CA SER A 429 6.87 1.95 46.51
C SER A 429 7.21 0.49 46.87
N LEU A 430 6.96 -0.46 45.96
CA LEU A 430 7.26 -1.89 46.20
C LEU A 430 8.77 -2.16 46.07
N ASN A 431 9.34 -2.93 47.01
CA ASN A 431 10.78 -3.25 47.08
C ASN A 431 11.37 -3.91 45.82
N SER A 432 10.54 -4.48 44.94
CA SER A 432 10.96 -5.12 43.68
C SER A 432 11.10 -4.17 42.48
N CYS A 433 10.93 -2.87 42.67
CA CYS A 433 10.99 -1.85 41.62
C CYS A 433 12.43 -1.58 41.14
N ASN A 434 12.61 -1.46 39.81
CA ASN A 434 13.85 -0.93 39.21
C ASN A 434 13.66 0.54 38.78
N TYR A 435 14.22 1.48 39.57
CA TYR A 435 14.14 2.92 39.33
C TYR A 435 14.72 3.37 37.97
N LYS A 436 15.77 2.72 37.46
CA LYS A 436 16.35 3.09 36.15
C LYS A 436 15.39 2.78 34.99
N ASN A 437 14.58 1.73 35.14
CA ASN A 437 13.58 1.36 34.14
C ASN A 437 12.27 2.14 34.30
N SER A 438 11.91 2.59 35.51
CA SER A 438 10.71 3.42 35.70
C SER A 438 10.85 4.80 35.06
N LEU A 439 12.05 5.38 35.01
CA LEU A 439 12.32 6.64 34.30
C LEU A 439 12.03 6.60 32.79
N LYS A 440 11.90 5.40 32.20
CA LYS A 440 11.56 5.20 30.78
C LYS A 440 10.05 5.25 30.51
N VAL A 441 9.23 5.38 31.54
CA VAL A 441 7.77 5.41 31.43
C VAL A 441 7.22 6.60 32.21
N LYS A 442 6.28 7.32 31.62
CA LYS A 442 5.46 8.33 32.31
C LYS A 442 3.99 7.99 32.12
N LYS A 443 3.20 8.13 33.18
CA LYS A 443 1.74 7.98 33.12
C LYS A 443 1.12 9.36 32.99
N PHE A 444 0.23 9.55 32.02
CA PHE A 444 -0.45 10.84 31.81
C PHE A 444 -1.96 10.76 32.05
N LEU A 445 -2.55 9.57 31.91
CA LEU A 445 -3.95 9.28 32.21
C LEU A 445 -4.08 7.84 32.71
N LYS A 446 -5.24 7.48 33.28
CA LYS A 446 -5.52 6.10 33.73
C LYS A 446 -5.31 5.12 32.57
N ASN A 447 -4.42 4.14 32.79
CA ASN A 447 -4.00 3.11 31.84
C ASN A 447 -3.36 3.63 30.53
N ARG A 448 -2.89 4.89 30.49
CA ARG A 448 -2.22 5.47 29.32
C ARG A 448 -0.82 5.96 29.68
N TYR A 449 0.15 5.50 28.90
CA TYR A 449 1.57 5.64 29.19
C TYR A 449 2.34 6.26 28.01
N ILE A 450 3.38 7.01 28.36
CA ILE A 450 4.37 7.56 27.44
C ILE A 450 5.68 6.84 27.70
N PHE A 451 6.26 6.27 26.66
CA PHE A 451 7.62 5.78 26.73
C PHE A 451 8.62 6.91 26.43
N VAL A 452 9.52 7.16 27.37
CA VAL A 452 10.48 8.26 27.33
C VAL A 452 11.76 7.81 26.64
N VAL A 453 12.23 8.61 25.70
CA VAL A 453 13.54 8.44 25.04
C VAL A 453 14.60 9.04 25.96
N LYS A 454 15.66 8.28 26.24
CA LYS A 454 16.83 8.84 26.91
C LYS A 454 17.62 9.63 25.88
N HIS A 455 17.66 10.95 26.06
CA HIS A 455 18.69 11.78 25.46
C HIS A 455 19.88 11.71 26.42
N ASP A 456 20.83 10.82 26.13
CA ASP A 456 22.12 10.81 26.81
C ASP A 456 22.99 11.95 26.27
#